data_AF-A0A849T6Y2-F1
#
_entry.id   AF-A0A849T6Y2-F1
#
_cell.length_a   1.000
_cell.length_b   1.000
_cell.length_c   1.000
_cell.angle_alpha   90.00
_cell.angle_beta   90.00
_cell.angle_gamma   90.00
#
_symmetry.space_group_name_H-M   'P 1'
#
loop_
_entity.id
_entity.type
_entity.pdbx_description
1 polymer ?
#
loop_
_entity_poly.entity_id
_entity_poly.type
_entity_poly.pdbx_seq_one_letter_code
_entity_poly.pdbx_strand_id
1 'polypeptide(L)'
;MIAIVEAAGWPIWFLIFASIIAVGLIIERLRYLRSSHIAPPQLLNQVVNELGQREVNDTMLEKLRNNSPLGQIFAAGLKNMKSSPQVTKEAIEETGRAVTHDLERFLTTLGTIASISPLLG
;
A
#
# COMPACT_ATOMS: atom_id res chain seq x y z
N MET A 1 -10.52 -13.19 38.03
CA MET A 1 -10.60 -12.45 36.76
C MET A 1 -11.91 -11.66 36.62
N ILE A 2 -13.08 -12.23 36.95
CA ILE A 2 -14.37 -11.49 36.94
C ILE A 2 -14.41 -10.34 37.96
N ALA A 3 -13.78 -10.51 39.13
CA ALA A 3 -13.71 -9.48 40.18
C ALA A 3 -12.98 -8.17 39.78
N ILE A 4 -12.07 -8.20 38.80
CA ILE A 4 -11.37 -6.99 38.31
C ILE A 4 -12.30 -6.20 37.37
N VAL A 5 -13.13 -6.90 36.61
CA VAL A 5 -14.11 -6.29 35.68
C VAL A 5 -15.26 -5.63 36.45
N GLU A 6 -15.71 -6.23 37.54
CA GLU A 6 -16.73 -5.66 38.43
C GLU A 6 -16.22 -4.45 39.23
N ALA A 7 -14.96 -4.49 39.70
CA ALA A 7 -14.37 -3.44 40.52
C ALA A 7 -14.00 -2.16 39.74
N ALA A 8 -13.70 -2.27 38.45
CA ALA A 8 -13.34 -1.13 37.61
C ALA A 8 -14.55 -0.50 36.87
N GLY A 9 -15.74 -1.10 36.96
CA GLY A 9 -16.99 -0.52 36.49
C GLY A 9 -17.16 -0.49 34.97
N TRP A 10 -18.19 0.24 34.51
CA TRP A 10 -18.58 0.36 33.09
C TRP A 10 -17.46 0.75 32.09
N PRO A 11 -16.38 1.48 32.43
CA PRO A 11 -15.35 1.89 31.46
C PRO A 11 -14.50 0.74 30.91
N ILE A 12 -14.40 -0.40 31.59
CA ILE A 12 -13.62 -1.56 31.08
C ILE A 12 -14.14 -2.06 29.72
N TRP A 13 -15.44 -1.92 29.47
CA TRP A 13 -16.03 -2.31 28.19
C TRP A 13 -15.49 -1.47 27.03
N PHE A 14 -15.14 -0.20 27.24
CA PHE A 14 -14.48 0.63 26.22
C PHE A 14 -13.07 0.13 25.91
N LEU A 15 -12.29 -0.24 26.93
CA LEU A 15 -10.96 -0.80 26.74
C LEU A 15 -10.98 -2.12 25.98
N ILE A 16 -11.94 -3.01 26.29
CA ILE A 16 -12.11 -4.28 25.57
C ILE A 16 -12.49 -4.01 24.11
N PHE A 17 -13.43 -3.08 23.87
CA PHE A 17 -13.85 -2.72 22.52
C PHE A 17 -12.71 -2.09 21.71
N ALA A 18 -11.94 -1.18 22.32
CA ALA A 18 -10.77 -0.55 21.71
C ALA A 18 -9.68 -1.60 21.36
N SER A 19 -9.47 -2.60 22.23
CA SER A 19 -8.54 -3.70 21.98
C SER A 19 -8.95 -4.55 20.78
N ILE A 20 -10.23 -4.87 20.65
CA ILE A 20 -10.75 -5.63 19.49
C ILE A 20 -10.57 -4.83 18.18
N ILE A 21 -10.88 -3.53 18.20
CA ILE A 21 -10.67 -2.64 17.05
C ILE A 21 -9.18 -2.57 16.68
N ALA A 22 -8.30 -2.42 17.67
CA ALA A 22 -6.86 -2.37 17.46
C ALA A 22 -6.33 -3.66 16.79
N VAL A 23 -6.77 -4.83 17.26
CA VAL A 23 -6.39 -6.11 16.65
C VAL A 23 -6.94 -6.22 15.22
N GLY A 24 -8.17 -5.77 14.95
CA GLY A 24 -8.75 -5.74 13.61
C GLY A 24 -7.90 -4.90 12.63
N LEU A 25 -7.51 -3.69 13.04
CA LEU A 25 -6.64 -2.81 12.25
C LEU A 25 -5.24 -3.40 12.03
N ILE A 26 -4.66 -4.07 13.04
CA ILE A 26 -3.37 -4.75 12.91
C ILE A 26 -3.45 -5.87 11.86
N ILE A 27 -4.51 -6.68 11.88
CA ILE A 27 -4.73 -7.76 10.91
C ILE A 27 -4.94 -7.20 9.49
N GLU A 28 -5.76 -6.16 9.35
CA GLU A 28 -5.98 -5.48 8.08
C GLU A 28 -4.65 -4.91 7.53
N ARG A 29 -3.81 -4.34 8.40
CA ARG A 29 -2.51 -3.81 8.02
C ARG A 29 -1.50 -4.88 7.62
N LEU A 30 -1.46 -6.00 8.33
CA LEU A 30 -0.62 -7.14 7.96
C LEU A 30 -1.03 -7.72 6.60
N ARG A 31 -2.30 -7.57 6.19
CA ARG A 31 -2.75 -7.94 4.83
C ARG A 31 -2.42 -6.88 3.79
N TYR A 32 -2.56 -5.59 4.09
CA TYR A 32 -2.27 -4.50 3.14
C TYR A 32 -0.77 -4.28 2.91
N LEU A 33 0.08 -4.45 3.93
CA LEU A 33 1.55 -4.38 3.81
C LEU A 33 2.19 -5.64 3.23
N ARG A 34 1.41 -6.68 2.88
CA ARG A 34 1.98 -7.84 2.19
C ARG A 34 2.52 -7.39 0.84
N SER A 35 3.83 -7.57 0.67
CA SER A 35 4.58 -7.33 -0.55
C SER A 35 3.91 -7.92 -1.81
N SER A 36 3.11 -8.97 -1.67
CA SER A 36 2.33 -9.56 -2.78
C SER A 36 1.29 -8.63 -3.41
N HIS A 37 0.85 -7.55 -2.74
CA HIS A 37 -0.08 -6.55 -3.28
C HIS A 37 0.65 -5.29 -3.79
N ILE A 38 1.79 -4.96 -3.19
CA ILE A 38 2.55 -3.72 -3.48
C ILE A 38 3.57 -3.96 -4.61
N ALA A 39 4.27 -5.09 -4.57
CA ALA A 39 5.30 -5.48 -5.52
C ALA A 39 5.21 -7.00 -5.78
N PRO A 40 4.24 -7.47 -6.60
CA PRO A 40 4.12 -8.89 -6.89
C PRO A 40 5.42 -9.37 -7.55
N PRO A 41 6.11 -10.39 -7.00
CA PRO A 41 7.42 -10.80 -7.51
C PRO A 41 7.36 -11.31 -8.95
N GLN A 42 6.19 -11.77 -9.41
CA GLN A 42 5.93 -12.16 -10.79
C GLN A 42 5.62 -10.98 -11.72
N LEU A 43 5.33 -9.78 -11.22
CA LEU A 43 4.94 -8.64 -12.07
C LEU A 43 6.07 -8.24 -13.01
N LEU A 44 7.31 -8.19 -12.51
CA LEU A 44 8.52 -7.94 -13.30
C LEU A 44 8.70 -8.98 -14.42
N ASN A 45 8.60 -10.26 -14.07
CA ASN A 45 8.74 -11.36 -15.01
C ASN A 45 7.62 -11.39 -16.06
N GLN A 46 6.38 -11.05 -15.69
CA GLN A 46 5.26 -10.95 -16.62
C GLN A 46 5.47 -9.81 -17.61
N VAL A 47 5.89 -8.63 -17.12
CA VAL A 47 6.13 -7.46 -17.96
C VAL A 47 7.29 -7.70 -18.92
N VAL A 48 8.40 -8.27 -18.44
CA VAL A 48 9.56 -8.62 -19.29
C VAL A 48 9.19 -9.67 -20.36
N ASN A 49 8.40 -10.68 -20.01
CA ASN A 49 7.94 -11.69 -20.97
C ASN A 49 6.95 -11.11 -21.99
N GLU A 50 6.02 -10.24 -21.57
CA GLU A 50 5.08 -9.58 -22.49
C GLU A 50 5.80 -8.60 -23.43
N LEU A 51 6.80 -7.87 -22.94
CA LEU A 51 7.64 -6.98 -23.76
C LEU A 51 8.51 -7.73 -24.76
N GLY A 52 8.99 -8.93 -24.40
CA GLY A 52 9.73 -9.80 -25.31
C GLY A 52 8.88 -10.36 -26.45
N GLN A 53 7.54 -10.37 -26.30
CA GLN A 53 6.61 -10.97 -27.26
C GLN A 53 5.74 -9.94 -28.02
N ARG A 54 5.58 -8.70 -27.53
CA ARG A 54 4.73 -7.66 -28.13
C ARG A 54 5.32 -6.25 -27.95
N GLU A 55 5.05 -5.38 -28.93
CA GLU A 55 5.31 -3.94 -28.78
C GLU A 55 4.45 -3.33 -27.67
N VAL A 56 5.01 -2.32 -26.99
CA VAL A 56 4.30 -1.54 -25.97
C VAL A 56 3.06 -0.88 -26.59
N ASN A 57 1.88 -1.27 -26.12
CA ASN A 57 0.57 -0.79 -26.54
C ASN A 57 -0.13 -0.09 -25.36
N ASP A 58 -0.92 0.94 -25.62
CA ASP A 58 -1.71 1.67 -24.62
C ASP A 58 -2.56 0.77 -23.71
N THR A 59 -3.16 -0.29 -24.26
CA THR A 59 -3.93 -1.29 -23.49
C THR A 59 -3.07 -2.10 -22.52
N MET A 60 -1.80 -2.34 -22.83
CA MET A 60 -0.84 -3.00 -21.93
C MET A 60 -0.42 -2.03 -20.82
N LEU A 61 -0.15 -0.77 -21.16
CA LEU A 61 0.18 0.28 -20.18
C LEU A 61 -0.95 0.49 -19.18
N GLU A 62 -2.20 0.50 -19.65
CA GLU A 62 -3.37 0.68 -18.80
C GLU A 62 -3.58 -0.51 -17.85
N LYS A 63 -3.40 -1.74 -18.34
CA LYS A 63 -3.43 -2.95 -17.50
C LYS A 63 -2.33 -2.92 -16.43
N LEU A 64 -1.10 -2.55 -16.78
CA LEU A 64 0.01 -2.42 -15.84
C LEU A 64 -0.31 -1.40 -14.73
N ARG A 65 -0.82 -0.23 -15.12
CA ARG A 65 -1.14 0.86 -14.19
C ARG A 65 -2.22 0.46 -13.18
N ASN A 66 -3.18 -0.36 -13.59
CA ASN A 66 -4.29 -0.79 -12.75
C ASN A 66 -3.99 -2.03 -11.90
N ASN A 67 -2.88 -2.75 -12.16
CA ASN A 67 -2.56 -4.01 -11.49
C ASN A 67 -1.86 -3.80 -10.15
N SER A 68 -0.92 -2.85 -10.06
CA SER A 68 -0.21 -2.58 -8.79
C SER A 68 0.47 -1.21 -8.79
N PRO A 69 0.84 -0.68 -7.60
CA PRO A 69 1.62 0.56 -7.49
C PRO A 69 2.96 0.48 -8.25
N LEU A 70 3.63 -0.67 -8.18
CA LEU A 70 4.84 -0.93 -8.98
C LEU A 70 4.53 -0.96 -10.49
N GLY A 71 3.36 -1.46 -10.89
CA GLY A 71 2.89 -1.44 -12.26
C GLY A 71 2.67 -0.03 -12.83
N GLN A 72 2.32 0.94 -11.98
CA GLN A 72 2.24 2.36 -12.39
C GLN A 72 3.62 2.92 -12.75
N ILE A 73 4.65 2.60 -11.94
CA ILE A 73 6.03 3.01 -12.18
C ILE A 73 6.56 2.37 -13.48
N PHE A 74 6.29 1.07 -13.69
CA PHE A 74 6.66 0.40 -14.93
C PHE A 74 5.93 0.97 -16.16
N ALA A 75 4.64 1.28 -16.05
CA ALA A 75 3.90 1.89 -17.15
C ALA A 75 4.50 3.26 -17.54
N ALA A 76 4.92 4.08 -16.56
CA ALA A 76 5.57 5.36 -16.82
C ALA A 76 6.92 5.21 -17.53
N GLY A 77 7.73 4.23 -17.11
CA GLY A 77 9.00 3.89 -17.76
C GLY A 77 8.80 3.37 -19.19
N LEU A 78 7.85 2.45 -19.40
CA LEU A 78 7.57 1.86 -20.72
C LEU A 78 6.98 2.86 -21.71
N LYS A 79 6.12 3.77 -21.24
CA LYS A 79 5.57 4.86 -22.05
C LYS A 79 6.68 5.78 -22.59
N ASN A 80 7.74 5.99 -21.81
CA ASN A 80 8.83 6.89 -22.16
C ASN A 80 10.09 6.18 -22.68
N MET A 81 10.07 4.86 -22.86
CA MET A 81 11.25 4.06 -23.22
C MET A 81 11.91 4.46 -24.56
N LYS A 82 11.15 5.10 -25.46
CA LYS A 82 11.68 5.62 -26.74
C LYS A 82 12.33 7.01 -26.61
N SER A 83 12.22 7.66 -25.46
CA SER A 83 12.80 8.96 -25.14
C SER A 83 14.25 8.82 -24.65
N SER A 84 14.91 9.95 -24.35
CA SER A 84 16.27 9.90 -23.79
C SER A 84 16.29 9.19 -22.42
N PRO A 85 17.42 8.59 -22.02
CA PRO A 85 17.57 7.96 -20.72
C PRO A 85 17.22 8.91 -19.55
N GLN A 86 17.56 10.20 -19.69
CA GLN A 86 17.22 11.24 -18.71
C GLN A 86 15.71 11.38 -18.53
N VAL A 87 14.95 11.50 -19.62
CA VAL A 87 13.49 11.67 -19.58
C VAL A 87 12.81 10.43 -19.02
N THR A 88 13.29 9.24 -19.39
CA THR A 88 12.76 7.98 -18.85
C THR A 88 12.99 7.88 -17.36
N LYS A 89 14.18 8.25 -16.90
CA LYS A 89 14.55 8.27 -15.48
C LYS A 89 13.69 9.26 -14.69
N GLU A 90 13.54 10.50 -15.18
CA GLU A 90 12.70 11.52 -14.54
C GLU A 90 11.25 11.06 -14.43
N ALA A 91 10.68 10.49 -15.50
CA ALA A 91 9.30 9.99 -15.48
C ALA A 91 9.09 8.85 -14.45
N ILE A 92 10.09 7.96 -14.30
CA ILE A 92 10.09 6.90 -13.29
C ILE A 92 10.18 7.49 -11.89
N GLU A 93 11.09 8.45 -11.65
CA GLU A 93 11.27 9.08 -10.34
C GLU A 93 10.05 9.89 -9.92
N GLU A 94 9.44 10.65 -10.83
CA GLU A 94 8.24 11.44 -10.57
C GLU A 94 7.05 10.53 -10.20
N THR A 95 6.81 9.50 -11.00
CA THR A 95 5.75 8.51 -10.72
C THR A 95 6.03 7.76 -9.42
N GLY A 96 7.29 7.41 -9.16
CA GLY A 96 7.70 6.78 -7.92
C GLY A 96 7.43 7.63 -6.68
N ARG A 97 7.68 8.95 -6.76
CA ARG A 97 7.35 9.89 -5.68
C ARG A 97 5.85 9.97 -5.43
N ALA A 98 5.04 10.07 -6.49
CA ALA A 98 3.59 10.09 -6.37
C ALA A 98 3.05 8.81 -5.71
N VAL A 99 3.50 7.64 -6.17
CA VAL A 99 3.12 6.34 -5.60
C VAL A 99 3.56 6.21 -4.15
N THR A 100 4.77 6.67 -3.80
CA THR A 100 5.27 6.65 -2.42
C THR A 100 4.40 7.51 -1.52
N HIS A 101 4.05 8.72 -1.97
CA HIS A 101 3.17 9.61 -1.24
C HIS A 101 1.78 9.00 -0.98
N ASP A 102 1.20 8.33 -1.98
CA ASP A 102 -0.08 7.63 -1.82
C ASP A 102 0.02 6.47 -0.83
N LEU A 103 1.12 5.73 -0.82
CA LEU A 103 1.36 4.66 0.16
C LEU A 103 1.56 5.21 1.58
N GLU A 104 2.22 6.36 1.72
CA GLU A 104 2.45 7.06 2.98
C GLU A 104 1.16 7.67 3.57
N ARG A 105 0.27 8.20 2.72
CA ARG A 105 -1.00 8.81 3.16
C ARG A 105 -1.81 7.88 4.07
N PHE A 106 -1.81 6.58 3.78
CA PHE A 106 -2.54 5.62 4.60
C PHE A 106 -1.79 5.22 5.89
N LEU A 107 -0.47 5.44 5.98
CA LEU A 107 0.32 5.17 7.18
C LEU A 107 0.19 6.29 8.20
N THR A 108 0.18 7.55 7.77
CA THR A 108 0.05 8.71 8.66
C THR A 108 -1.27 8.69 9.42
N THR A 109 -2.40 8.44 8.73
CA THR A 109 -3.73 8.38 9.37
C THR A 109 -3.82 7.25 10.39
N LEU A 110 -3.18 6.10 10.12
CA LEU A 110 -3.13 5.01 11.09
C LEU A 110 -2.21 5.31 12.27
N GLY A 111 -1.10 6.03 12.05
CA GLY A 111 -0.24 6.51 13.13
C GLY A 111 -0.99 7.45 14.07
N THR A 112 -1.87 8.30 13.54
CA THR A 112 -2.73 9.17 14.35
C THR A 112 -3.77 8.37 15.14
N ILE A 113 -4.46 7.42 14.50
CA ILE A 113 -5.43 6.54 15.20
C ILE A 113 -4.74 5.71 16.28
N ALA A 114 -3.58 5.13 15.98
CA ALA A 114 -2.77 4.36 16.93
C ALA A 114 -2.22 5.20 18.09
N SER A 115 -1.89 6.47 17.85
CA SER A 115 -1.40 7.39 18.89
C SER A 115 -2.51 7.95 19.78
N ILE A 116 -3.73 8.11 19.26
CA ILE A 116 -4.87 8.65 20.01
C ILE A 116 -5.61 7.55 20.78
N SER A 117 -5.60 6.30 20.29
CA SER A 117 -6.27 5.16 20.93
C SER A 117 -5.91 4.94 22.41
N PRO A 118 -4.64 5.10 22.86
CA PRO A 118 -4.26 4.94 24.27
C PRO A 118 -4.71 6.09 25.18
N LEU A 119 -4.96 7.28 24.65
CA LEU A 119 -5.38 8.47 25.42
C LEU A 119 -6.88 8.47 25.72
N LEU A 120 -7.66 7.64 25.02
CA LEU A 120 -9.08 7.44 25.24
C LEU A 120 -9.38 6.27 26.21
N GLY A 121 -8.34 5.59 26.70
CA GLY A 121 -8.41 4.44 27.60
C GLY A 121 -7.90 4.75 29.01
#